data_AF-A0A7W0H249-F1
#
_entry.id   AF-A0A7W0H249-F1
#
_cell.length_a   1.000
_cell.length_b   1.000
_cell.length_c   1.000
_cell.angle_alpha   90.00
_cell.angle_beta   90.00
_cell.angle_gamma   90.00
#
_symmetry.space_group_name_H-M   'P 1'
#
loop_
_entity.id
_entity.type
_entity.pdbx_description
1 polymer ?
#
loop_
_entity_poly.entity_id
_entity_poly.type
_entity_poly.pdbx_seq_one_letter_code
_entity_poly.pdbx_strand_id
1 'polypeptide(L)'
;MSGDVPRPGDIELGLGSRDPALGREGYRLDIGAALRVEARTTAGVFYGSRTVLQLLRQGRAIPAGWGRDRPRYPERGLMIDNGRRYFSPAWIKREIRQLAYLKLNQLHLHFSDNEGFRIESESHPEAVSRRTSPSGRCATSSSSRGGTTSA
;
A
#
# COMPACT_ATOMS: atom_id res chain seq x y z
N MET A 1 18.91 -21.97 8.39
CA MET A 1 18.33 -20.81 9.10
C MET A 1 18.29 -21.20 10.57
N SER A 2 19.09 -20.54 11.42
CA SER A 2 19.14 -20.86 12.85
C SER A 2 17.78 -20.53 13.46
N GLY A 3 17.04 -21.56 13.85
CA GLY A 3 15.70 -21.44 14.43
C GLY A 3 15.82 -21.08 15.90
N ASP A 4 15.94 -19.80 16.20
CA ASP A 4 15.74 -19.35 17.57
C ASP A 4 14.31 -19.64 17.99
N VAL A 5 14.17 -20.28 19.15
CA VAL A 5 12.87 -20.57 19.75
C VAL A 5 12.21 -19.24 20.14
N PRO A 6 10.97 -18.96 19.70
CA PRO A 6 10.27 -17.73 20.05
C PRO A 6 10.18 -17.55 21.57
N ARG A 7 10.52 -16.35 22.04
CA ARG A 7 10.45 -15.97 23.45
C ARG A 7 9.09 -15.32 23.75
N PRO A 8 8.69 -15.26 25.03
CA PRO A 8 7.50 -14.51 25.42
C PRO A 8 7.57 -13.05 24.95
N GLY A 9 6.53 -12.59 24.25
CA GLY A 9 6.44 -11.26 23.65
C GLY A 9 6.88 -11.18 22.18
N ASP A 10 7.48 -12.23 21.62
CA ASP A 10 7.90 -12.23 20.22
C ASP A 10 6.71 -12.29 19.25
N ILE A 11 6.89 -11.67 18.08
CA ILE A 11 5.97 -11.77 16.94
C ILE A 11 6.66 -12.59 15.85
N GLU A 12 6.19 -13.82 15.64
CA GLU A 12 6.69 -14.74 14.62
C GLU A 12 5.88 -14.59 13.34
N LEU A 13 6.58 -14.49 12.20
CA LEU A 13 5.97 -14.49 10.86
C LEU A 13 6.37 -15.77 10.13
N GLY A 14 5.43 -16.69 9.98
CA GLY A 14 5.62 -18.00 9.37
C GLY A 14 5.05 -18.09 7.95
N LEU A 15 5.86 -18.58 7.01
CA LEU A 15 5.46 -18.93 5.65
C LEU A 15 5.40 -20.45 5.48
N GLY A 16 4.57 -20.92 4.56
CA GLY A 16 4.51 -22.34 4.19
C GLY A 16 3.42 -23.14 4.88
N SER A 17 2.38 -22.47 5.40
CA SER A 17 1.19 -23.16 5.90
C SER A 17 0.62 -24.09 4.83
N ARG A 18 0.13 -25.26 5.25
CA ARG A 18 -0.49 -26.25 4.36
C ARG A 18 -2.01 -26.22 4.40
N ASP A 19 -2.63 -25.36 5.21
CA ASP A 19 -4.10 -25.25 5.31
C ASP A 19 -4.69 -24.65 4.02
N PRO A 20 -5.37 -25.45 3.16
CA PRO A 20 -5.90 -24.95 1.90
C PRO A 20 -6.98 -23.88 2.10
N ALA A 21 -7.66 -23.86 3.25
CA ALA A 21 -8.73 -22.91 3.56
C ALA A 21 -8.22 -21.46 3.65
N LEU A 22 -6.91 -21.25 3.83
CA LEU A 22 -6.31 -19.91 3.86
C LEU A 22 -6.25 -19.25 2.48
N GLY A 23 -6.33 -20.01 1.38
CA GLY A 23 -6.20 -19.44 0.04
C GLY A 23 -4.88 -18.67 -0.16
N ARG A 24 -4.87 -17.66 -1.03
CA ARG A 24 -3.66 -16.86 -1.32
C ARG A 24 -3.40 -15.76 -0.29
N GLU A 25 -4.46 -15.14 0.24
CA GLU A 25 -4.38 -13.93 1.08
C GLU A 25 -4.77 -14.17 2.54
N GLY A 26 -5.26 -15.35 2.89
CA GLY A 26 -5.63 -15.68 4.25
C GLY A 26 -4.46 -16.07 5.13
N TYR A 27 -4.67 -15.96 6.44
CA TYR A 27 -3.69 -16.24 7.47
C TYR A 27 -4.38 -16.77 8.74
N ARG A 28 -3.60 -17.44 9.57
CA ARG A 28 -3.95 -17.85 10.92
C ARG A 28 -3.13 -17.02 11.92
N LEU A 29 -3.78 -16.61 13.00
CA LEU A 29 -3.16 -16.00 14.16
C LEU A 29 -3.27 -16.98 15.32
N ASP A 30 -2.16 -17.22 16.00
CA ASP A 30 -2.12 -17.94 17.27
C ASP A 30 -1.42 -17.04 18.30
N ILE A 31 -2.11 -16.73 19.39
CA ILE A 31 -1.71 -15.74 20.39
C ILE A 31 -1.60 -16.44 21.74
N GLY A 32 -0.38 -16.57 22.24
CA GLY A 32 -0.08 -17.12 23.55
C GLY A 32 1.04 -16.32 24.22
N ALA A 33 2.07 -16.99 24.73
CA ALA A 33 3.27 -16.32 25.22
C ALA A 33 3.98 -15.55 24.09
N ALA A 34 4.02 -16.10 22.88
CA ALA A 34 4.39 -15.43 21.64
C ALA A 34 3.16 -15.32 20.71
N LEU A 35 3.19 -14.37 19.78
CA LEU A 35 2.18 -14.22 18.73
C LEU A 35 2.75 -14.76 17.42
N ARG A 36 2.04 -15.68 16.78
CA ARG A 36 2.42 -16.23 15.47
C ARG A 36 1.40 -15.87 14.41
N VAL A 37 1.89 -15.32 13.30
CA VAL A 37 1.15 -15.16 12.05
C VAL A 37 1.62 -16.25 11.09
N GLU A 38 0.74 -17.15 10.68
CA GLU A 38 1.08 -18.18 9.69
C GLU A 38 0.22 -18.06 8.44
N ALA A 39 0.84 -18.13 7.27
CA ALA A 39 0.10 -18.10 6.00
C ALA A 39 0.76 -18.96 4.91
N ARG A 40 -0.01 -19.19 3.85
CA ARG A 40 0.46 -19.90 2.64
C ARG A 40 1.41 -19.07 1.78
N THR A 41 1.24 -17.75 1.78
CA THR A 41 1.98 -16.83 0.93
C THR A 41 2.42 -15.59 1.70
N THR A 42 3.34 -14.82 1.11
CA THR A 42 3.76 -13.52 1.63
C THR A 42 2.62 -12.52 1.73
N ALA A 43 1.62 -12.57 0.84
CA ALA A 43 0.44 -11.72 0.92
C ALA A 43 -0.40 -12.03 2.17
N GLY A 44 -0.57 -13.31 2.51
CA GLY A 44 -1.26 -13.71 3.73
C GLY A 44 -0.53 -13.27 4.99
N VAL A 45 0.80 -13.46 5.06
CA VAL A 45 1.62 -12.96 6.18
C VAL A 45 1.51 -11.43 6.28
N PHE A 46 1.56 -10.74 5.15
CA PHE A 46 1.40 -9.29 5.10
C PHE A 46 0.06 -8.85 5.71
N TYR A 47 -1.06 -9.45 5.29
CA TYR A 47 -2.37 -9.11 5.86
C TYR A 47 -2.52 -9.51 7.33
N GLY A 48 -1.94 -10.63 7.74
CA GLY A 48 -1.91 -11.03 9.15
C GLY A 48 -1.17 -10.02 10.01
N SER A 49 -0.02 -9.51 9.55
CA SER A 49 0.69 -8.43 10.25
C SER A 49 -0.13 -7.14 10.36
N ARG A 50 -1.05 -6.85 9.42
CA ARG A 50 -1.94 -5.68 9.55
C ARG A 50 -2.93 -5.85 10.69
N THR A 51 -3.44 -7.07 10.90
CA THR A 51 -4.31 -7.39 12.03
C THR A 51 -3.56 -7.28 13.35
N VAL A 52 -2.30 -7.74 13.41
CA VAL A 52 -1.46 -7.54 14.60
C VAL A 52 -1.27 -6.06 14.91
N LEU A 53 -0.97 -5.23 13.90
CA LEU A 53 -0.88 -3.77 14.08
C LEU A 53 -2.20 -3.16 14.56
N GLN A 54 -3.34 -3.63 14.04
CA GLN A 54 -4.67 -3.18 14.46
C GLN A 54 -4.97 -3.53 15.92
N LEU A 55 -4.60 -4.73 16.37
CA LEU A 55 -4.71 -5.15 17.77
C LEU A 55 -3.82 -4.29 18.68
N LEU A 56 -2.56 -4.09 18.30
CA LEU A 56 -1.61 -3.28 19.06
C LEU A 56 -2.00 -1.79 19.18
N ARG A 57 -2.80 -1.28 18.23
CA ARG A 57 -3.36 0.08 18.31
C ARG A 57 -4.50 0.21 19.32
N GLN A 58 -5.17 -0.89 19.68
CA GLN A 58 -6.20 -0.89 20.72
C GLN A 58 -5.58 -0.98 22.12
N GLY A 59 -4.39 -1.58 22.23
CA GLY A 59 -3.64 -1.67 23.47
C GLY A 59 -2.36 -2.47 23.30
N ARG A 60 -1.45 -2.38 24.29
CA ARG A 60 -0.17 -3.11 24.28
C ARG A 60 -0.30 -4.57 24.74
N ALA A 61 -1.46 -4.96 25.24
CA ALA A 61 -1.80 -6.33 25.62
C ALA A 61 -2.81 -6.88 24.61
N ILE A 62 -2.51 -8.03 24.03
CA ILE A 62 -3.40 -8.73 23.10
C ILE A 62 -3.97 -9.96 23.84
N PRO A 63 -5.30 -10.17 23.86
CA PRO A 63 -5.89 -11.36 24.45
C PRO A 63 -5.37 -12.64 23.81
N ALA A 64 -5.06 -13.64 24.63
CA ALA A 64 -4.67 -14.96 24.15
C ALA A 64 -5.83 -15.64 23.42
N GLY A 65 -5.51 -16.46 22.41
CA GLY A 65 -6.50 -17.13 21.57
C GLY A 65 -5.98 -17.39 20.18
N TRP A 66 -6.89 -17.68 19.25
CA TRP A 66 -6.54 -17.89 17.85
C TRP A 66 -7.62 -17.30 16.94
N GLY A 67 -7.23 -17.00 15.70
CA GLY A 67 -8.15 -16.51 14.69
C GLY A 67 -7.70 -16.93 13.30
N ARG A 68 -8.66 -17.03 12.39
CA ARG A 68 -8.40 -17.27 10.96
C ARG A 68 -9.17 -16.25 10.15
N ASP A 69 -8.49 -15.61 9.23
CA ASP A 69 -9.07 -14.58 8.38
C ASP A 69 -8.65 -14.81 6.93
N ARG A 70 -9.58 -14.53 6.03
CA ARG A 70 -9.38 -14.62 4.58
C ARG A 70 -10.40 -13.70 3.90
N PRO A 71 -10.04 -13.08 2.77
CA PRO A 71 -10.99 -12.25 2.06
C PRO A 71 -12.12 -13.10 1.46
N ARG A 72 -13.32 -12.54 1.48
CA ARG A 72 -14.47 -13.09 0.72
C ARG A 72 -14.33 -12.83 -0.77
N TYR A 73 -13.81 -11.66 -1.14
CA TYR A 73 -13.63 -11.23 -2.53
C TYR A 73 -12.14 -11.06 -2.84
N PRO A 74 -11.65 -11.64 -3.95
CA PRO A 74 -10.24 -11.55 -4.33
C PRO A 74 -9.83 -10.14 -4.74
N GLU A 75 -10.76 -9.30 -5.18
CA GLU A 75 -10.50 -7.95 -5.65
C GLU A 75 -11.14 -6.94 -4.71
N ARG A 76 -10.30 -6.04 -4.15
CA ARG A 76 -10.70 -5.04 -3.17
C ARG A 76 -9.94 -3.76 -3.48
N GLY A 77 -10.56 -2.89 -4.28
CA GLY A 77 -9.88 -1.76 -4.89
C GLY A 77 -10.40 -0.40 -4.46
N LEU A 78 -9.56 0.62 -4.69
CA LEU A 78 -9.95 2.03 -4.72
C LEU A 78 -9.58 2.61 -6.09
N MET A 79 -10.48 3.41 -6.67
CA MET A 79 -10.18 4.23 -7.85
C MET A 79 -9.90 5.67 -7.42
N ILE A 80 -8.83 6.27 -7.96
CA ILE A 80 -8.49 7.67 -7.77
C ILE A 80 -8.53 8.37 -9.13
N ASP A 81 -9.43 9.35 -9.26
CA ASP A 81 -9.51 10.24 -10.41
C ASP A 81 -8.45 11.34 -10.31
N ASN A 82 -7.33 11.12 -10.99
CA ASN A 82 -6.23 12.06 -11.10
C ASN A 82 -6.35 12.96 -12.35
N GLY A 83 -7.24 12.62 -13.28
CA GLY A 83 -7.50 13.42 -14.48
C GLY A 83 -8.10 14.77 -14.12
N ARG A 84 -9.22 14.74 -13.38
CA ARG A 84 -9.98 15.94 -12.96
C ARG A 84 -9.27 16.76 -11.90
N ARG A 85 -8.52 16.11 -11.02
CA ARG A 85 -7.79 16.78 -9.94
C ARG A 85 -6.41 16.16 -9.77
N TYR A 86 -5.39 17.02 -9.73
CA TYR A 86 -4.03 16.55 -9.49
C TYR A 86 -3.81 16.14 -8.03
N PHE A 87 -3.37 14.89 -7.84
CA PHE A 87 -2.84 14.35 -6.61
C PHE A 87 -1.34 14.09 -6.75
N SER A 88 -0.55 14.55 -5.77
CA SER A 88 0.89 14.35 -5.82
C SER A 88 1.27 12.87 -5.62
N PRO A 89 2.41 12.40 -6.17
CA PRO A 89 2.90 11.05 -5.92
C PRO A 89 3.09 10.74 -4.43
N ALA A 90 3.49 11.74 -3.62
CA ALA A 90 3.62 11.60 -2.18
C ALA A 90 2.25 11.36 -1.50
N TRP A 91 1.21 12.05 -1.96
CA TRP A 91 -0.16 11.84 -1.49
C TRP A 91 -0.65 10.44 -1.87
N ILE A 92 -0.46 10.02 -3.13
CA ILE A 92 -0.88 8.68 -3.61
C ILE A 92 -0.16 7.59 -2.83
N LYS A 93 1.16 7.71 -2.59
CA LYS A 93 1.93 6.75 -1.78
C LYS A 93 1.41 6.66 -0.34
N ARG A 94 0.96 7.76 0.25
CA ARG A 94 0.33 7.74 1.57
C ARG A 94 -1.01 7.00 1.52
N GLU A 95 -1.83 7.24 0.51
CA GLU A 95 -3.09 6.49 0.35
C GLU A 95 -2.84 5.00 0.14
N ILE A 96 -1.83 4.60 -0.64
CA ILE A 96 -1.43 3.19 -0.79
C ILE A 96 -1.13 2.56 0.58
N ARG A 97 -0.47 3.27 1.50
CA ARG A 97 -0.23 2.76 2.86
C ARG A 97 -1.53 2.56 3.65
N GLN A 98 -2.50 3.46 3.47
CA GLN A 98 -3.82 3.33 4.10
C GLN A 98 -4.61 2.16 3.52
N LEU A 99 -4.64 2.00 2.19
CA LEU A 99 -5.25 0.86 1.50
C LEU A 99 -4.65 -0.46 2.01
N ALA A 100 -3.32 -0.52 2.09
CA ALA A 100 -2.61 -1.70 2.55
C ALA A 100 -2.91 -2.02 4.04
N TYR A 101 -3.04 -1.01 4.89
CA TYR A 101 -3.46 -1.18 6.30
C TYR A 101 -4.88 -1.76 6.41
N LEU A 102 -5.78 -1.37 5.50
CA LEU A 102 -7.17 -1.85 5.43
C LEU A 102 -7.34 -3.13 4.60
N LYS A 103 -6.25 -3.77 4.16
CA LYS A 103 -6.24 -5.00 3.36
C LYS A 103 -6.89 -4.86 1.97
N LEU A 104 -6.93 -3.65 1.42
CA LEU A 104 -7.23 -3.40 0.02
C LEU A 104 -6.00 -3.74 -0.83
N ASN A 105 -6.23 -4.32 -2.01
CA ASN A 105 -5.17 -4.95 -2.82
C ASN A 105 -5.09 -4.44 -4.25
N GLN A 106 -6.01 -3.56 -4.65
CA GLN A 106 -6.00 -2.93 -5.97
C GLN A 106 -6.09 -1.41 -5.85
N LEU A 107 -5.34 -0.72 -6.71
CA LEU A 107 -5.43 0.72 -6.90
C LEU A 107 -5.62 0.97 -8.39
N HIS A 108 -6.75 1.57 -8.76
CA HIS A 108 -7.02 2.02 -10.11
C HIS A 108 -6.75 3.53 -10.18
N LEU A 109 -5.76 3.93 -10.99
CA LEU A 109 -5.48 5.34 -11.26
C LEU A 109 -6.14 5.74 -12.58
N HIS A 110 -7.20 6.54 -12.50
CA HIS A 110 -7.78 7.18 -13.67
C HIS A 110 -7.00 8.47 -13.94
N PHE A 111 -6.04 8.40 -14.87
CA PHE A 111 -5.04 9.45 -15.08
C PHE A 111 -5.33 10.36 -16.29
N SER A 112 -6.44 10.12 -17.01
CA SER A 112 -6.84 10.84 -18.22
C SER A 112 -8.31 11.22 -18.16
N ASP A 113 -8.60 12.51 -18.24
CA ASP A 113 -9.95 13.03 -18.43
C ASP A 113 -9.86 14.33 -19.27
N ASN A 114 -11.00 14.96 -19.55
CA ASN A 114 -11.06 16.18 -20.35
C ASN A 114 -10.25 17.33 -19.74
N GLU A 115 -10.12 17.36 -18.41
CA GLU A 115 -9.41 18.37 -17.64
C GLU A 115 -7.90 18.09 -17.49
N GLY A 116 -7.45 16.89 -17.87
CA GLY A 116 -6.02 16.64 -18.03
C GLY A 116 -5.56 15.19 -18.11
N PHE A 117 -4.33 15.05 -18.56
CA PHE A 117 -3.58 13.80 -18.70
C PHE A 117 -2.31 13.84 -17.82
N ARG A 118 -2.10 12.81 -17.00
CA ARG A 118 -1.14 12.85 -15.87
C ARG A 118 0.01 11.85 -15.94
N ILE A 119 0.12 11.09 -17.02
CA ILE A 119 1.25 10.20 -17.28
C ILE A 119 2.20 10.91 -18.25
N GLU A 120 3.50 10.83 -17.98
CA GLU A 120 4.51 11.38 -18.89
C GLU A 120 4.60 10.54 -20.16
N SER A 121 4.74 11.19 -21.30
CA SER A 121 4.92 10.54 -22.60
C SER A 121 6.06 11.22 -23.36
N GLU A 122 7.10 10.45 -23.70
CA GLU A 122 8.21 10.95 -24.50
C GLU A 122 7.79 11.22 -25.96
N SER A 123 6.86 10.41 -26.48
CA SER A 123 6.38 10.53 -27.87
C SER A 123 5.37 11.66 -28.07
N HIS A 124 4.61 12.00 -27.03
CA HIS A 124 3.55 13.02 -27.06
C HIS A 124 3.62 13.89 -25.80
N PRO A 125 4.69 14.68 -25.62
CA PRO A 125 4.87 15.52 -24.44
C PRO A 125 3.79 16.61 -24.31
N GLU A 126 3.19 17.03 -25.42
CA GLU A 126 2.11 18.02 -25.47
C GLU A 126 0.80 17.54 -24.83
N ALA A 127 0.59 16.22 -24.74
CA ALA A 127 -0.58 15.66 -24.08
C ALA A 127 -0.54 15.86 -22.56
N VAL A 128 0.66 15.96 -21.96
CA VAL A 128 0.84 16.00 -20.51
C VAL A 128 0.38 17.34 -19.94
N SER A 129 -0.64 17.30 -19.10
CA SER A 129 -1.21 18.52 -18.53
C SER A 129 -0.30 19.12 -17.46
N ARG A 130 -0.14 20.45 -17.49
CA ARG A 130 0.63 21.18 -16.47
C ARG A 130 0.12 20.85 -15.06
N ARG A 131 1.05 20.74 -14.11
CA ARG A 131 0.73 20.51 -12.69
C ARG A 131 -0.03 21.72 -12.12
N THR A 132 -1.34 21.56 -11.95
CA THR A 132 -2.18 22.49 -11.21
C THR A 132 -2.17 22.11 -9.73
N SER A 133 -1.71 23.01 -8.87
CA SER A 133 -1.86 22.87 -7.42
C SER A 133 -3.34 22.84 -7.04
N PRO A 134 -3.75 22.21 -5.91
CA PRO A 134 -5.10 22.35 -5.35
C PRO A 134 -5.57 23.79 -5.16
N SER A 135 -4.63 24.75 -5.10
CA SER A 135 -4.88 26.19 -5.03
C SER A 135 -5.00 26.89 -6.39
N GLY A 136 -5.09 26.13 -7.49
CA GLY A 136 -5.18 26.67 -8.86
C GLY A 136 -3.88 27.29 -9.39
N ARG A 137 -2.81 27.33 -8.59
CA ARG A 137 -1.50 27.85 -9.05
C ARG A 137 -0.77 26.82 -9.89
N CYS A 138 -0.42 27.21 -11.11
CA CYS A 138 0.46 26.45 -12.00
C CYS A 138 1.86 26.42 -11.39
N ALA A 139 2.44 25.23 -11.19
CA ALA A 139 3.86 25.14 -10.89
C ALA A 139 4.63 25.53 -12.15
N THR A 140 5.13 26.76 -12.21
CA THR A 140 6.00 27.21 -13.29
C THR A 140 7.31 26.44 -13.18
N SER A 141 7.61 25.60 -14.17
CA SER A 141 8.98 25.15 -14.41
C SER A 141 9.78 26.38 -14.81
N SER A 142 10.73 26.80 -13.97
CA SER A 142 11.74 27.78 -14.34
C SER A 142 12.55 27.19 -15.50
N SER A 143 12.26 27.59 -16.73
CA SER A 143 13.17 27.38 -17.84
C SER A 143 14.37 28.29 -17.60
N SER A 144 15.49 27.73 -17.14
CA SER A 144 16.78 28.41 -17.23
C SER A 144 17.12 28.50 -18.72
N ARG A 145 16.74 29.61 -19.35
CA ARG A 145 17.29 29.99 -20.66
C ARG A 145 18.79 30.17 -20.48
N GLY A 146 19.58 29.36 -21.19
CA GLY A 146 21.02 29.52 -21.29
C GLY A 146 21.34 30.94 -21.77
N GLY A 147 22.07 31.68 -20.94
CA GLY A 147 22.73 32.91 -21.33
C GLY A 147 24.03 32.57 -22.03
N THR A 148 24.09 32.89 -23.32
CA THR A 148 25.32 33.03 -24.10
C THR A 148 26.23 34.08 -23.46
N THR A 149 27.50 33.77 -23.29
CA THR A 149 28.55 34.79 -23.18
C THR A 149 29.61 34.47 -24.23
N SER A 150 29.68 35.32 -25.25
CA SER A 150 30.79 35.42 -26.19
C SER A 150 31.74 36.53 -25.73
N ALA A 151 33.02 36.33 -26.07
CA ALA A 151 34.20 37.20 -25.91
C ALA A 151 34.85 37.18 -24.52
#